data_AF-A0A7J8XWW0-F1
#
_entry.id   AF-A0A7J8XWW0-F1
#
_cell.length_a   1.000
_cell.length_b   1.000
_cell.length_c   1.000
_cell.angle_alpha   90.00
_cell.angle_beta   90.00
_cell.angle_gamma   90.00
#
_symmetry.space_group_name_H-M   'P 1'
#
loop_
_entity.id
_entity.type
_entity.pdbx_description
1 polymer ?
#
loop_
_entity_poly.entity_id
_entity_poly.type
_entity_poly.pdbx_seq_one_letter_code
_entity_poly.pdbx_strand_id
1 'polypeptide(L)'
;MLLIGAEDEEKWLAEGIAGIQHNAFYLHRALDSNNLRDALKYSAQMLSELRTSKLSPQKYYELYMRAFDELRILEMFFKDESKHGVSVVDLYELVQHAGNILPRLYLLCTVGSVYIKSKEAPAKELLQDLVEMCHGVQHPIRGLFLRSYLAQISRDKLLDIGSDYEGDADTVMDAVEFILENFTEMNKLWVRMQLEVC
;
A
#
# COMPACT_ATOMS: atom_id res chain seq x y z
N MET A 1 -24.31 20.93 18.95
CA MET A 1 -24.44 19.70 18.14
C MET A 1 -23.25 19.46 17.21
N LEU A 2 -22.54 20.50 16.73
CA LEU A 2 -21.31 20.34 15.92
C LEU A 2 -20.04 19.89 16.68
N LEU A 3 -19.94 20.16 17.99
CA LEU A 3 -18.74 19.83 18.79
C LEU A 3 -18.59 18.33 19.11
N ILE A 4 -19.71 17.60 19.22
CA ILE A 4 -19.70 16.18 19.60
C ILE A 4 -19.03 15.31 18.51
N GLY A 5 -19.26 15.63 17.23
CA GLY A 5 -18.65 14.89 16.12
C GLY A 5 -17.14 15.10 15.96
N ALA A 6 -16.61 16.26 16.34
CA ALA A 6 -15.19 16.57 16.22
C ALA A 6 -14.36 15.94 17.35
N GLU A 7 -14.86 15.97 18.59
CA GLU A 7 -14.19 15.32 19.73
C GLU A 7 -14.15 13.80 19.58
N ASP A 8 -15.25 13.19 19.09
CA ASP A 8 -15.30 11.75 18.83
C ASP A 8 -14.35 11.33 17.71
N GLU A 9 -14.22 12.15 16.66
CA GLU A 9 -13.29 11.91 15.55
C GLU A 9 -11.83 11.98 15.98
N GLU A 10 -11.48 12.97 16.81
CA GLU A 10 -10.13 13.12 17.36
C GLU A 10 -9.77 11.95 18.27
N LYS A 11 -10.74 11.46 19.06
CA LYS A 11 -10.59 10.24 19.85
C LYS A 11 -10.35 9.01 18.97
N TRP A 12 -11.15 8.80 17.92
CA TRP A 12 -10.96 7.67 17.00
C TRP A 12 -9.62 7.74 16.27
N LEU A 13 -9.17 8.94 15.90
CA LEU A 13 -7.84 9.12 15.33
C LEU A 13 -6.75 8.73 16.33
N ALA A 14 -6.84 9.19 17.57
CA ALA A 14 -5.87 8.85 18.62
C ALA A 14 -5.82 7.33 18.88
N GLU A 15 -6.98 6.66 18.92
CA GLU A 15 -7.07 5.20 19.04
C GLU A 15 -6.39 4.48 17.87
N GLY A 16 -6.66 4.91 16.63
CA GLY A 16 -6.04 4.32 15.44
C GLY A 16 -4.51 4.54 15.39
N ILE A 17 -4.06 5.74 15.75
CA ILE A 17 -2.61 6.05 15.84
C ILE A 17 -1.94 5.18 16.91
N ALA A 18 -2.57 5.02 18.08
CA ALA A 18 -2.05 4.15 19.13
C ALA A 18 -1.99 2.69 18.68
N GLY A 19 -2.99 2.22 17.92
CA GLY A 19 -3.00 0.90 17.30
C GLY A 19 -1.86 0.69 16.31
N ILE A 20 -1.58 1.69 15.46
CA ILE A 20 -0.44 1.67 14.53
C ILE A 20 0.88 1.62 15.32
N GLN A 21 1.07 2.52 16.29
CA GLN A 21 2.31 2.59 17.08
C GLN A 21 2.58 1.31 17.87
N HIS A 22 1.53 0.72 18.44
CA HIS A 22 1.64 -0.54 19.17
C HIS A 22 2.14 -1.66 18.26
N ASN A 23 1.55 -1.82 17.07
CA ASN A 23 1.96 -2.86 16.13
C ASN A 23 3.32 -2.55 15.48
N ALA A 24 3.63 -1.28 15.21
CA ALA A 24 4.92 -0.84 14.69
C ALA A 24 6.07 -1.19 15.64
N PHE A 25 5.88 -1.04 16.96
CA PHE A 25 6.87 -1.45 17.94
C PHE A 25 7.23 -2.94 17.82
N TYR A 26 6.24 -3.82 17.72
CA TYR A 26 6.48 -5.25 17.54
C TYR A 26 6.99 -5.60 16.15
N LEU A 27 6.58 -4.85 15.12
CA LEU A 27 7.13 -4.95 13.78
C LEU A 27 8.64 -4.72 13.81
N HIS A 28 9.12 -3.58 14.32
CA HIS A 28 10.56 -3.29 14.41
C HIS A 28 11.34 -4.38 15.12
N ARG A 29 10.82 -4.88 16.26
CA ARG A 29 11.45 -5.98 16.98
C ARG A 29 11.53 -7.27 16.15
N ALA A 30 10.50 -7.56 15.35
CA ALA A 30 10.51 -8.70 14.43
C ALA A 30 11.52 -8.48 13.28
N LEU A 31 11.64 -7.27 12.76
CA LEU A 31 12.63 -6.91 11.73
C LEU A 31 14.06 -7.06 12.26
N ASP A 32 14.34 -6.56 13.47
CA ASP A 32 15.66 -6.69 14.13
C ASP A 32 16.04 -8.15 14.39
N SER A 33 15.04 -8.99 14.62
CA SER A 33 15.19 -10.43 14.85
C SER A 33 15.11 -11.27 13.57
N ASN A 34 15.01 -10.62 12.39
CA ASN A 34 14.88 -11.28 11.09
C ASN A 34 13.69 -12.27 11.01
N ASN A 35 12.63 -12.02 11.79
CA ASN A 35 11.46 -12.90 11.87
C ASN A 35 10.37 -12.42 10.90
N LEU A 36 10.40 -12.94 9.67
CA LEU A 36 9.44 -12.59 8.61
C LEU A 36 7.98 -12.83 9.01
N ARG A 37 7.70 -13.96 9.68
CA ARG A 37 6.33 -14.34 10.05
C ARG A 37 5.70 -13.30 10.96
N ASP A 38 6.43 -12.89 11.99
CA ASP A 38 5.94 -11.87 12.92
C ASP A 38 5.92 -10.49 12.26
N ALA A 39 6.89 -10.16 11.40
CA ALA A 39 6.86 -8.92 10.63
C ALA A 39 5.59 -8.81 9.76
N LEU A 40 5.23 -9.87 9.04
CA LEU A 40 4.00 -9.93 8.24
C LEU A 40 2.72 -9.85 9.09
N LYS A 41 2.72 -10.52 10.25
CA LYS A 41 1.60 -10.48 11.19
C LYS A 41 1.37 -9.07 11.73
N TYR A 42 2.41 -8.42 12.27
CA TYR A 42 2.29 -7.10 12.88
C TYR A 42 2.04 -6.00 11.85
N SER A 43 2.61 -6.10 10.66
CA SER A 43 2.29 -5.19 9.55
C SER A 43 0.83 -5.32 9.09
N ALA A 44 0.30 -6.54 8.95
CA ALA A 44 -1.12 -6.73 8.62
C ALA A 44 -2.07 -6.22 9.72
N GLN A 45 -1.69 -6.34 10.99
CA GLN A 45 -2.44 -5.80 12.13
C GLN A 45 -2.40 -4.26 12.13
N MET A 46 -1.22 -3.67 11.96
CA MET A 46 -1.04 -2.22 11.81
C MET A 46 -1.90 -1.65 10.68
N LEU A 47 -1.84 -2.26 9.50
CA LEU A 47 -2.62 -1.83 8.32
C LEU A 47 -4.12 -2.05 8.48
N SER A 48 -4.55 -2.87 9.45
CA SER A 48 -5.97 -3.05 9.73
C SER A 48 -6.62 -1.79 10.31
N GLU A 49 -5.85 -0.88 10.92
CA GLU A 49 -6.35 0.42 11.40
C GLU A 49 -6.84 1.31 10.25
N LEU A 50 -6.25 1.19 9.05
CA LEU A 50 -6.69 1.90 7.84
C LEU A 50 -8.08 1.44 7.34
N ARG A 51 -8.65 0.38 7.93
CA ARG A 51 -10.01 -0.08 7.60
C ARG A 51 -11.10 0.71 8.30
N THR A 52 -10.78 1.78 9.02
CA THR A 52 -11.80 2.65 9.60
C THR A 52 -12.59 3.40 8.51
N SER A 53 -13.88 3.66 8.78
CA SER A 53 -14.72 4.62 8.02
C SER A 53 -15.19 5.78 8.89
N LYS A 54 -14.66 5.90 10.11
CA LYS A 54 -15.13 6.90 11.08
C LYS A 54 -14.43 8.25 10.94
N LEU A 55 -13.39 8.32 10.12
CA LEU A 55 -12.55 9.49 9.95
C LEU A 55 -12.92 10.22 8.67
N SER A 56 -12.95 11.55 8.74
CA SER A 56 -12.92 12.45 7.60
C SER A 56 -11.65 12.24 6.78
N PRO A 57 -11.64 12.67 5.50
CA PRO A 57 -10.46 12.53 4.65
C PRO A 57 -9.18 13.15 5.24
N GLN A 58 -9.30 14.28 5.95
CA GLN A 58 -8.17 14.95 6.59
C GLN A 58 -7.59 14.10 7.74
N LYS A 59 -8.43 13.57 8.62
CA LYS A 59 -7.98 12.75 9.75
C LYS A 59 -7.51 11.37 9.30
N TYR A 60 -8.13 10.81 8.27
CA TYR A 60 -7.66 9.59 7.63
C TYR A 60 -6.27 9.78 7.02
N TYR A 61 -5.98 10.95 6.40
CA TYR A 61 -4.63 11.26 5.90
C TYR A 61 -3.58 11.25 7.02
N GLU A 62 -3.89 11.86 8.18
CA GLU A 62 -2.99 11.84 9.34
C GLU A 62 -2.69 10.41 9.80
N LEU A 63 -3.71 9.54 9.87
CA LEU A 63 -3.55 8.12 10.20
C LEU A 63 -2.72 7.38 9.14
N TYR A 64 -3.03 7.60 7.87
CA TYR A 64 -2.35 7.01 6.71
C TYR A 64 -0.85 7.32 6.74
N MET A 65 -0.46 8.57 7.00
CA MET A 65 0.95 8.96 7.03
C MET A 65 1.75 8.17 8.06
N ARG A 66 1.15 7.82 9.21
CA ARG A 66 1.81 6.97 10.22
C ARG A 66 2.04 5.55 9.70
N ALA A 67 1.04 4.93 9.07
CA ALA A 67 1.22 3.60 8.47
C ALA A 67 2.20 3.63 7.29
N PHE A 68 2.21 4.72 6.53
CA PHE A 68 3.06 4.89 5.35
C PHE A 68 4.55 4.93 5.69
N ASP A 69 4.93 5.62 6.77
CA ASP A 69 6.32 5.63 7.23
C ASP A 69 6.82 4.23 7.62
N GLU A 70 5.96 3.44 8.28
CA GLU A 70 6.28 2.05 8.64
C GLU A 70 6.37 1.11 7.44
N LEU A 71 5.51 1.30 6.43
CA LEU A 71 5.58 0.55 5.16
C LEU A 71 6.90 0.75 4.43
N ARG A 72 7.52 1.94 4.51
CA ARG A 72 8.85 2.19 3.91
C ARG A 72 9.94 1.38 4.61
N ILE A 73 9.86 1.25 5.93
CA ILE A 73 10.80 0.43 6.70
C ILE A 73 10.63 -1.04 6.33
N LEU A 74 9.39 -1.49 6.18
CA LEU A 74 9.06 -2.83 5.72
C LEU A 74 9.57 -3.12 4.30
N GLU A 75 9.43 -2.17 3.36
CA GLU A 75 9.97 -2.30 1.99
C GLU A 75 11.49 -2.54 2.00
N MET A 76 12.23 -1.80 2.83
CA MET A 76 13.68 -1.98 2.98
C MET A 76 14.04 -3.36 3.53
N PHE A 77 13.23 -3.92 4.41
CA PHE A 77 13.42 -5.28 4.93
C PHE A 77 13.17 -6.34 3.86
N PHE A 78 12.08 -6.23 3.08
CA PHE A 78 11.76 -7.16 2.00
C PHE A 78 12.79 -7.13 0.86
N LYS A 79 13.46 -5.99 0.65
CA LYS A 79 14.53 -5.88 -0.33
C LYS A 79 15.77 -6.72 0.04
N ASP A 80 15.96 -7.03 1.31
CA ASP A 80 17.14 -7.74 1.81
C ASP A 80 16.84 -9.22 2.05
N GLU A 81 16.93 -10.00 0.98
CA GLU A 81 16.64 -11.45 1.00
C GLU A 81 17.46 -12.21 2.04
N SER A 82 18.68 -11.74 2.33
CA SER A 82 19.57 -12.33 3.33
C SER A 82 19.00 -12.29 4.75
N LYS A 83 18.09 -11.34 5.02
CA LYS A 83 17.46 -11.19 6.34
C LYS A 83 16.33 -12.17 6.56
N HIS A 84 15.45 -12.36 5.58
CA HIS A 84 14.26 -13.19 5.76
C HIS A 84 14.40 -14.61 5.18
N GLY A 85 15.34 -14.85 4.27
CA GLY A 85 15.64 -16.19 3.73
C GLY A 85 14.53 -16.81 2.88
N VAL A 86 13.68 -15.97 2.28
CA VAL A 86 12.54 -16.37 1.45
C VAL A 86 12.65 -15.64 0.12
N SER A 87 12.42 -16.36 -0.99
CA SER A 87 12.47 -15.76 -2.33
C SER A 87 11.42 -14.67 -2.49
N VAL A 88 11.64 -13.71 -3.40
CA VAL A 88 10.69 -12.63 -3.63
C VAL A 88 9.37 -13.16 -4.20
N VAL A 89 9.41 -14.24 -4.99
CA VAL A 89 8.24 -14.94 -5.53
C VAL A 89 7.38 -15.53 -4.39
N ASP A 90 7.99 -16.31 -3.50
CA ASP A 90 7.30 -16.89 -2.35
C ASP A 90 6.75 -15.81 -1.43
N LEU A 91 7.49 -14.71 -1.25
CA LEU A 91 7.04 -13.57 -0.46
C LEU A 91 5.79 -12.91 -1.08
N TYR A 92 5.73 -12.80 -2.41
CA TYR A 92 4.58 -12.27 -3.14
C TYR A 92 3.34 -13.15 -2.97
N GLU A 93 3.51 -14.48 -2.90
CA GLU A 93 2.41 -15.41 -2.59
C GLU A 93 1.99 -15.34 -1.11
N LEU A 94 2.97 -15.30 -0.20
CA LEU A 94 2.72 -15.28 1.25
C LEU A 94 1.85 -14.11 1.69
N VAL A 95 2.10 -12.91 1.16
CA VAL A 95 1.31 -11.72 1.51
C VAL A 95 -0.14 -11.80 1.04
N GLN A 96 -0.44 -12.59 0.00
CA GLN A 96 -1.80 -12.79 -0.49
C GLN A 96 -2.67 -13.59 0.48
N HIS A 97 -2.08 -14.36 1.39
CA HIS A 97 -2.83 -15.07 2.44
C HIS A 97 -3.37 -14.16 3.55
N ALA A 98 -3.03 -12.87 3.56
CA ALA A 98 -3.61 -11.92 4.52
C ALA A 98 -5.14 -11.85 4.36
N GLY A 99 -5.89 -12.15 5.42
CA GLY A 99 -7.35 -12.33 5.33
C GLY A 99 -8.13 -11.07 4.94
N ASN A 100 -7.66 -9.88 5.33
CA ASN A 100 -8.32 -8.62 5.01
C ASN A 100 -7.74 -8.02 3.72
N ILE A 101 -8.62 -7.63 2.80
CA ILE A 101 -8.22 -7.11 1.47
C ILE A 101 -7.36 -5.85 1.53
N LEU A 102 -7.65 -4.90 2.44
CA LEU A 102 -6.90 -3.65 2.49
C LEU A 102 -5.45 -3.86 2.97
N PRO A 103 -5.18 -4.50 4.13
CA PRO A 103 -3.82 -4.90 4.51
C PRO A 103 -3.12 -5.74 3.44
N ARG A 104 -3.83 -6.70 2.83
CA ARG A 104 -3.29 -7.54 1.77
C ARG A 104 -2.74 -6.70 0.62
N LEU A 105 -3.52 -5.75 0.10
CA LEU A 105 -3.13 -4.95 -1.05
C LEU A 105 -1.98 -4.00 -0.76
N TYR A 106 -1.91 -3.40 0.44
CA TYR A 106 -0.73 -2.61 0.83
C TYR A 106 0.54 -3.47 0.90
N LEU A 107 0.46 -4.66 1.50
CA LEU A 107 1.59 -5.59 1.54
C LEU A 107 1.97 -6.08 0.14
N LEU A 108 0.98 -6.43 -0.69
CA LEU A 108 1.17 -6.86 -2.07
C LEU A 108 1.85 -5.78 -2.90
N CYS A 109 1.41 -4.52 -2.78
CA CYS A 109 2.06 -3.37 -3.39
C CYS A 109 3.52 -3.24 -2.90
N THR A 110 3.76 -3.36 -1.60
CA THR A 110 5.12 -3.26 -1.00
C THR A 110 6.05 -4.34 -1.54
N VAL A 111 5.59 -5.59 -1.60
CA VAL A 111 6.39 -6.71 -2.12
C VAL A 111 6.53 -6.62 -3.64
N GLY A 112 5.48 -6.22 -4.36
CA GLY A 112 5.52 -6.00 -5.80
C GLY A 112 6.56 -4.94 -6.19
N SER A 113 6.72 -3.88 -5.38
CA SER A 113 7.80 -2.90 -5.51
C SER A 113 9.19 -3.56 -5.50
N VAL A 114 9.42 -4.51 -4.59
CA VAL A 114 10.67 -5.25 -4.46
C VAL A 114 10.84 -6.26 -5.60
N TYR A 115 9.76 -6.93 -6.01
CA TYR A 115 9.76 -7.94 -7.06
C TYR A 115 10.09 -7.34 -8.44
N ILE A 116 9.56 -6.15 -8.75
CA ILE A 116 9.96 -5.42 -9.97
C ILE A 116 11.46 -5.06 -9.93
N LYS A 117 11.98 -4.71 -8.76
CA LYS A 117 13.40 -4.36 -8.57
C LYS A 117 14.34 -5.57 -8.62
N SER A 118 13.89 -6.77 -8.24
CA SER A 118 14.70 -7.98 -8.35
C SER A 118 14.87 -8.46 -9.80
N LYS A 119 14.08 -7.92 -10.74
CA LYS A 119 14.07 -8.29 -12.17
C LYS A 119 13.73 -9.77 -12.43
N GLU A 120 13.14 -10.45 -11.45
CA GLU A 120 12.69 -11.85 -11.58
C GLU A 120 11.37 -11.99 -12.35
N ALA A 121 10.62 -10.90 -12.50
CA ALA A 121 9.39 -10.84 -13.29
C ALA A 121 9.29 -9.52 -14.08
N PRO A 122 8.60 -9.53 -15.24
CA PRO A 122 8.44 -8.33 -16.06
C PRO A 122 7.60 -7.28 -15.33
N ALA A 123 8.11 -6.05 -15.28
CA ALA A 123 7.48 -4.95 -14.58
C ALA A 123 6.04 -4.68 -15.07
N LYS A 124 5.78 -4.84 -16.36
CA LYS A 124 4.46 -4.70 -16.98
C LYS A 124 3.42 -5.61 -16.33
N GLU A 125 3.67 -6.91 -16.28
CA GLU A 125 2.71 -7.89 -15.78
C GLU A 125 2.42 -7.67 -14.29
N LEU A 126 3.44 -7.36 -13.49
CA LEU A 126 3.24 -7.03 -12.08
C LEU A 126 2.45 -5.75 -11.87
N LEU A 127 2.76 -4.68 -12.63
CA LEU A 127 2.06 -3.42 -12.50
C LEU A 127 0.58 -3.56 -12.92
N GLN A 128 0.30 -4.34 -13.97
CA GLN A 128 -1.07 -4.67 -14.38
C GLN A 128 -1.80 -5.48 -13.30
N ASP A 129 -1.19 -6.55 -12.78
CA ASP A 129 -1.76 -7.35 -11.68
C ASP A 129 -2.07 -6.48 -10.45
N LEU A 130 -1.14 -5.60 -10.04
CA LEU A 130 -1.36 -4.71 -8.89
C LEU A 130 -2.51 -3.72 -9.12
N VAL A 131 -2.67 -3.17 -10.33
CA VAL A 131 -3.79 -2.28 -10.67
C VAL A 131 -5.11 -3.04 -10.64
N GLU A 132 -5.16 -4.22 -11.27
CA GLU A 132 -6.33 -5.10 -11.29
C GLU A 132 -6.76 -5.48 -9.87
N MET A 133 -5.81 -5.90 -9.04
CA MET A 133 -6.06 -6.27 -7.63
C MET A 133 -6.55 -5.07 -6.80
N CYS A 134 -6.12 -3.84 -7.11
CA CYS A 134 -6.62 -2.63 -6.48
C CYS A 134 -8.10 -2.33 -6.76
N HIS A 135 -8.72 -2.93 -7.79
CA HIS A 135 -10.18 -2.83 -7.99
C HIS A 135 -10.98 -3.46 -6.84
N GLY A 136 -10.37 -4.31 -6.02
CA GLY A 136 -11.01 -4.89 -4.85
C GLY A 136 -11.43 -3.87 -3.77
N VAL A 137 -10.90 -2.64 -3.80
CA VAL A 137 -11.23 -1.58 -2.82
C VAL A 137 -12.03 -0.46 -3.48
N GLN A 138 -13.35 -0.55 -3.37
CA GLN A 138 -14.29 0.42 -3.96
C GLN A 138 -14.71 1.56 -3.02
N HIS A 139 -14.31 1.52 -1.75
CA HIS A 139 -14.58 2.59 -0.80
C HIS A 139 -13.75 3.84 -1.18
N PRO A 140 -14.36 5.03 -1.37
CA PRO A 140 -13.68 6.19 -1.95
C PRO A 140 -12.38 6.58 -1.25
N ILE A 141 -12.43 6.87 0.05
CA ILE A 141 -11.26 7.32 0.81
C ILE A 141 -10.15 6.25 0.79
N ARG A 142 -10.46 5.02 1.20
CA ARG A 142 -9.49 3.92 1.30
C ARG A 142 -8.86 3.56 -0.04
N GLY A 143 -9.67 3.53 -1.11
CA GLY A 143 -9.22 3.23 -2.46
C GLY A 143 -8.33 4.34 -3.02
N LEU A 144 -8.66 5.62 -2.78
CA LEU A 144 -7.82 6.75 -3.18
C LEU A 144 -6.44 6.69 -2.53
N PHE A 145 -6.38 6.42 -1.23
CA PHE A 145 -5.10 6.30 -0.51
C PHE A 145 -4.29 5.08 -0.96
N LEU A 146 -4.95 3.93 -1.18
CA LEU A 146 -4.27 2.73 -1.71
C LEU A 146 -3.71 2.97 -3.12
N ARG A 147 -4.48 3.59 -4.01
CA ARG A 147 -4.03 3.90 -5.38
C ARG A 147 -2.97 5.00 -5.41
N SER A 148 -3.03 5.95 -4.48
CA SER A 148 -1.97 6.93 -4.26
C SER A 148 -0.69 6.27 -3.76
N TYR A 149 -0.80 5.27 -2.87
CA TYR A 149 0.33 4.47 -2.44
C TYR A 149 0.95 3.70 -3.61
N LEU A 150 0.14 3.00 -4.41
CA LEU A 150 0.58 2.30 -5.62
C LEU A 150 1.35 3.23 -6.57
N ALA A 151 0.82 4.43 -6.86
CA ALA A 151 1.50 5.41 -7.71
C ALA A 151 2.82 5.93 -7.12
N GLN A 152 2.94 5.99 -5.79
CA GLN A 152 4.18 6.40 -5.13
C GLN A 152 5.24 5.31 -5.19
N ILE A 153 4.87 4.07 -4.93
CA ILE A 153 5.81 2.95 -4.98
C ILE A 153 6.19 2.56 -6.40
N SER A 154 5.37 2.83 -7.42
CA SER A 154 5.72 2.49 -8.81
C SER A 154 6.56 3.56 -9.50
N ARG A 155 6.62 4.80 -8.96
CA ARG A 155 7.23 5.96 -9.63
C ARG A 155 8.65 5.73 -10.14
N ASP A 156 9.53 5.14 -9.33
CA ASP A 156 10.93 4.86 -9.67
C ASP A 156 11.11 3.58 -10.52
N LYS A 157 10.01 2.93 -10.88
CA LYS A 157 9.95 1.62 -11.55
C LYS A 157 9.16 1.66 -12.86
N LEU A 158 8.56 2.81 -13.17
CA LEU A 158 7.95 3.04 -14.46
C LEU A 158 9.05 3.06 -15.51
N LEU A 159 8.80 2.33 -16.58
CA LEU A 159 9.74 2.08 -17.65
C LEU A 159 9.86 3.37 -18.48
N ASP A 160 10.86 4.19 -18.18
CA ASP A 160 11.16 5.43 -18.90
C ASP A 160 12.36 5.25 -19.83
N ILE A 161 12.41 6.04 -20.90
CA ILE A 161 13.48 6.07 -21.89
C ILE A 161 14.78 6.45 -21.17
N GLY A 162 15.68 5.48 -20.99
CA GLY A 162 16.97 5.67 -20.32
C GLY A 162 17.06 5.15 -18.88
N SER A 163 16.08 4.38 -18.38
CA SER A 163 16.27 3.55 -17.18
C SER A 163 17.13 2.31 -17.47
N ASP A 164 17.66 1.61 -16.45
CA ASP A 164 18.40 0.32 -16.56
C ASP A 164 17.55 -0.85 -17.15
N TYR A 165 16.38 -0.52 -17.69
CA TYR A 165 15.44 -1.35 -18.43
C TYR A 165 15.36 -0.72 -19.83
N GLU A 166 16.29 -1.07 -20.73
CA GLU A 166 16.22 -0.71 -22.15
C GLU A 166 14.92 -1.27 -22.74
N GLY A 167 13.89 -0.44 -22.75
CA GLY A 167 12.59 -0.76 -23.32
C GLY A 167 12.43 -0.09 -24.68
N ASP A 168 11.98 -0.86 -25.68
CA ASP A 168 11.45 -0.35 -26.94
C ASP A 168 10.28 0.62 -26.69
N ALA A 169 9.85 1.37 -27.72
CA ALA A 169 8.77 2.35 -27.62
C ALA A 169 7.47 1.83 -26.96
N ASP A 170 7.20 0.52 -27.05
CA ASP A 170 6.08 -0.16 -26.40
C ASP A 170 6.10 -0.06 -24.86
N THR A 171 7.29 0.04 -24.28
CA THR A 171 7.51 0.01 -22.83
C THR A 171 7.07 1.30 -22.14
N VAL A 172 7.23 2.44 -22.83
CA VAL A 172 6.74 3.74 -22.36
C VAL A 172 5.22 3.79 -22.43
N MET A 173 4.64 3.21 -23.48
CA MET A 173 3.19 3.13 -23.64
C MET A 173 2.55 2.31 -22.52
N ASP A 174 3.18 1.21 -22.09
CA ASP A 174 2.73 0.42 -20.94
C ASP A 174 2.71 1.23 -19.64
N ALA A 175 3.73 2.06 -19.40
CA ALA A 175 3.78 2.95 -18.24
C ALA A 175 2.68 4.02 -18.28
N VAL A 176 2.41 4.59 -19.47
CA VAL A 176 1.33 5.54 -19.69
C VAL A 176 -0.03 4.88 -19.45
N GLU A 177 -0.25 3.68 -19.97
CA GLU A 177 -1.50 2.92 -19.78
C GLU A 177 -1.75 2.66 -18.30
N PHE A 178 -0.73 2.17 -17.57
CA PHE A 178 -0.80 1.99 -16.12
C PHE A 178 -1.20 3.28 -15.38
N ILE A 179 -0.58 4.42 -15.71
CA ILE A 179 -0.90 5.70 -15.06
C ILE A 179 -2.34 6.10 -15.37
N LEU A 180 -2.77 5.99 -16.63
CA LEU A 180 -4.10 6.39 -17.07
C LEU A 180 -5.20 5.53 -16.47
N GLU A 181 -4.97 4.22 -16.35
CA GLU A 181 -5.90 3.30 -15.70
C GLU A 181 -6.04 3.64 -14.22
N ASN A 182 -4.91 3.78 -13.50
CA ASN A 182 -4.95 4.14 -12.09
C ASN A 182 -5.60 5.52 -11.86
N PHE A 183 -5.32 6.50 -12.73
CA PHE A 183 -5.94 7.82 -12.70
C PHE A 183 -7.45 7.76 -12.95
N THR A 184 -7.89 6.97 -13.93
CA THR A 184 -9.32 6.80 -14.24
C THR A 184 -10.08 6.24 -13.03
N GLU A 185 -9.52 5.24 -12.36
CA GLU A 185 -10.12 4.65 -11.17
C GLU A 185 -10.09 5.61 -9.98
N MET A 186 -9.01 6.36 -9.78
CA MET A 186 -8.97 7.41 -8.76
C MET A 186 -10.03 8.49 -9.01
N ASN A 187 -10.23 8.93 -10.25
CA ASN A 187 -11.28 9.88 -10.58
C ASN A 187 -12.68 9.33 -10.28
N LYS A 188 -12.96 8.07 -10.62
CA LYS A 188 -14.24 7.41 -10.29
C LYS A 188 -14.49 7.40 -8.79
N LEU A 189 -13.49 7.05 -7.99
CA LEU A 189 -13.56 7.06 -6.53
C LEU A 189 -13.77 8.48 -5.98
N TRP A 190 -13.07 9.46 -6.54
CA TRP A 190 -13.18 10.85 -6.13
C TRP A 190 -14.57 11.43 -6.41
N VAL A 191 -15.14 11.17 -7.59
CA VAL A 191 -16.52 11.56 -7.92
C VAL A 191 -17.52 10.87 -6.99
N ARG A 192 -17.31 9.58 -6.68
CA ARG A 192 -18.15 8.84 -5.73
C ARG A 192 -18.12 9.47 -4.33
N MET A 193 -16.96 9.96 -3.88
CA MET A 193 -16.83 10.65 -2.60
C MET A 193 -17.73 11.88 -2.51
N GLN A 194 -17.93 12.63 -3.61
CA GLN A 194 -18.82 13.79 -3.63
C GLN A 194 -20.31 13.39 -3.54
N LEU A 195 -20.66 12.21 -4.07
CA LEU A 195 -22.03 11.68 -4.02
C LEU A 195 -22.38 11.07 -2.67
N GLU A 196 -21.39 10.62 -1.88
CA GLU A 196 -21.60 10.10 -0.52
C GLU A 196 -21.74 11.21 0.55
N VAL A 197 -21.31 12.44 0.22
CA VAL A 197 -21.38 13.62 1.11
C VAL A 197 -22.62 14.49 0.83
N CYS A 198 -23.36 14.22 -0.26
CA CYS A 198 -24.66 14.84 -0.57
C CYS A 198 -25.82 13.97 -0.08
#